data_AF-A0A1Z5TEX5-F1
#
_entry.id   AF-A0A1Z5TEX5-F1
#
_cell.length_a   1.000
_cell.length_b   1.000
_cell.length_c   1.000
_cell.angle_alpha   90.00
_cell.angle_beta   90.00
_cell.angle_gamma   90.00
#
_symmetry.space_group_name_H-M   'P 1'
#
loop_
_entity.id
_entity.type
_entity.pdbx_description
1 polymer ?
#
loop_
_entity_poly.entity_id
_entity_poly.type
_entity_poly.pdbx_seq_one_letter_code
_entity_poly.pdbx_strand_id
1 'polypeptide(L)'
;MVSRQDLAKVPCGHTYCHDCVSEFFTSAMTDESLFPPRCCGKPLPLEVLAPFLGKDLTSRFRAKAVEFSTLNRTYCHDVDCAAFISPQTIKGETAQCPDCKQETCTTCKAASHLSDCPQDTALQQVLSVARDQGWQRCTCGRMVIHGGGCDHMTCVCGHQFCYNCERAWKTCTCESFDERRLYERAAEVADRIPIARRQAALAAPR
;
A
#
# COMPACT_ATOMS: atom_id res chain seq x y z
N MET A 1 21.67 -39.72 -28.01
CA MET A 1 21.05 -40.93 -27.41
C MET A 1 20.58 -40.53 -26.03
N VAL A 2 19.27 -40.34 -25.82
CA VAL A 2 18.73 -40.05 -24.48
C VAL A 2 18.56 -41.39 -23.76
N SER A 3 19.23 -41.57 -22.62
CA SER A 3 19.13 -42.79 -21.82
C SER A 3 17.69 -42.95 -21.29
N ARG A 4 17.18 -44.18 -21.23
CA ARG A 4 15.82 -44.49 -20.76
C ARG A 4 15.58 -44.13 -19.28
N GLN A 5 16.61 -43.68 -18.57
CA GLN A 5 16.59 -43.30 -17.16
C GLN A 5 16.27 -41.81 -16.92
N ASP A 6 16.07 -41.01 -17.98
CA ASP A 6 15.87 -39.55 -17.90
C ASP A 6 14.47 -39.09 -18.35
N LEU A 7 13.42 -39.86 -18.03
CA LEU A 7 12.02 -39.52 -18.38
C LEU A 7 11.19 -39.28 -17.12
N ALA A 8 10.55 -38.12 -17.04
CA ALA A 8 9.60 -37.78 -15.98
C ALA A 8 8.17 -38.12 -16.41
N LYS A 9 7.47 -38.88 -15.56
CA LYS A 9 6.04 -39.17 -15.72
C LYS A 9 5.20 -38.14 -14.95
N VAL A 10 4.29 -37.47 -15.64
CA VAL A 10 3.42 -36.43 -15.06
C VAL A 10 2.03 -36.99 -14.71
N PRO A 11 1.22 -36.31 -13.87
CA PRO A 11 -0.05 -36.85 -13.37
C PRO A 11 -1.09 -37.18 -14.44
N CYS A 12 -1.01 -36.54 -15.62
CA CYS A 12 -1.85 -36.83 -16.77
C CYS A 12 -1.51 -38.17 -17.45
N GLY A 13 -0.40 -38.83 -17.08
CA GLY A 13 0.05 -40.11 -17.64
C GLY A 13 1.12 -40.00 -18.73
N HIS A 14 1.33 -38.80 -19.29
CA HIS A 14 2.38 -38.54 -20.27
C HIS A 14 3.79 -38.58 -19.65
N THR A 15 4.78 -38.81 -20.50
CA THR A 15 6.22 -38.84 -20.15
C THR A 15 6.99 -37.87 -21.01
N TYR A 16 7.90 -37.12 -20.38
CA TYR A 16 8.73 -36.10 -21.02
C TYR A 16 10.19 -36.29 -20.63
N CYS A 17 11.11 -35.95 -21.53
CA CYS A 17 12.53 -35.89 -21.18
C CYS A 17 12.84 -34.67 -20.30
N HIS A 18 14.04 -34.66 -19.71
CA HIS A 18 14.56 -33.55 -18.92
C HIS A 18 14.37 -32.18 -19.59
N ASP A 19 14.76 -32.08 -20.86
CA ASP A 19 14.77 -30.82 -21.59
C ASP A 19 13.34 -30.31 -21.82
N CYS A 20 12.41 -31.20 -22.19
CA CYS A 20 11.00 -30.83 -22.36
C CYS A 20 10.35 -30.35 -21.06
N VAL A 21 10.63 -31.02 -19.92
CA VAL A 21 10.09 -30.57 -18.62
C VAL A 21 10.72 -29.23 -18.24
N SER A 22 12.02 -29.07 -18.41
CA SER A 22 12.72 -27.81 -18.14
C SER A 22 12.18 -26.65 -18.97
N GLU A 23 11.85 -26.90 -20.24
CA GLU A 23 11.25 -25.93 -21.15
C GLU A 23 9.86 -25.49 -20.68
N PHE A 24 8.99 -26.43 -20.24
CA PHE A 24 7.67 -26.07 -19.70
C PHE A 24 7.78 -25.09 -18.52
N PHE A 25 8.70 -25.34 -17.59
CA PHE A 25 8.89 -24.48 -16.42
C PHE A 25 9.55 -23.14 -16.81
N THR A 26 10.52 -23.16 -17.72
CA THR A 26 11.20 -21.94 -18.20
C THR A 26 10.26 -21.02 -18.97
N SER A 27 9.47 -21.59 -19.89
CA SER A 27 8.43 -20.87 -20.63
C SER A 27 7.39 -20.27 -19.68
N ALA A 28 6.92 -21.03 -18.69
CA ALA A 28 5.96 -20.54 -17.70
C ALA A 28 6.51 -19.45 -16.75
N MET A 29 7.83 -19.28 -16.64
CA MET A 29 8.43 -18.13 -15.91
C MET A 29 8.50 -16.86 -16.76
N THR A 30 8.46 -17.01 -18.07
CA THR A 30 8.62 -15.90 -19.04
C THR A 30 7.26 -15.39 -19.50
N ASP A 31 6.34 -16.31 -19.80
CA ASP A 31 4.97 -16.02 -20.20
C ASP A 31 4.01 -16.43 -19.08
N GLU A 32 3.44 -15.43 -18.42
CA GLU A 32 2.50 -15.63 -17.32
C GLU A 32 1.21 -16.37 -17.75
N SER A 33 0.82 -16.32 -19.04
CA SER A 33 -0.33 -17.07 -19.54
C SER A 33 -0.13 -18.59 -19.48
N LEU A 34 1.13 -19.03 -19.53
CA LEU A 34 1.55 -20.41 -19.39
C LEU A 34 1.72 -20.82 -17.92
N PHE A 35 1.58 -19.88 -16.97
CA PHE A 35 1.67 -20.15 -15.55
C PHE A 35 0.32 -20.59 -14.97
N PRO A 36 0.28 -21.58 -14.04
CA PRO A 36 1.32 -22.58 -13.83
C PRO A 36 1.45 -23.49 -15.06
N PRO A 37 2.62 -24.13 -15.29
CA PRO A 37 2.82 -25.03 -16.42
C PRO A 37 1.84 -26.21 -16.35
N ARG A 38 1.28 -26.62 -17.50
CA ARG A 38 0.18 -27.61 -17.57
C ARG A 38 0.47 -28.72 -18.59
N CYS A 39 0.03 -29.94 -18.28
CA CYS A 39 -0.17 -31.04 -19.23
C CYS A 39 -1.65 -31.39 -19.29
N CYS A 40 -2.25 -31.41 -20.49
CA CYS A 40 -3.67 -31.75 -20.66
C CYS A 40 -4.60 -30.91 -19.76
N GLY A 41 -4.28 -29.63 -19.57
CA GLY A 41 -4.99 -28.72 -18.67
C GLY A 41 -4.73 -28.92 -17.17
N LYS A 42 -3.98 -29.96 -16.77
CA LYS A 42 -3.63 -30.23 -15.37
C LYS A 42 -2.27 -29.59 -15.02
N PRO A 43 -2.14 -28.85 -13.92
CA PRO A 43 -0.87 -28.28 -13.48
C PRO A 43 0.21 -29.36 -13.28
N LEU A 44 1.44 -29.04 -13.68
CA LEU A 44 2.61 -29.87 -13.42
C LEU A 44 3.09 -29.61 -11.98
N PRO A 45 3.12 -30.63 -11.10
CA PRO A 45 3.48 -30.44 -9.70
C PRO A 45 4.98 -30.25 -9.54
N LEU A 46 5.40 -29.02 -9.19
CA LEU A 46 6.82 -28.68 -8.98
C LEU A 46 7.49 -29.62 -7.98
N GLU A 47 6.84 -29.97 -6.87
CA GLU A 47 7.46 -30.79 -5.82
C GLU A 47 7.83 -32.21 -6.28
N VAL A 48 7.08 -32.76 -7.25
CA VAL A 48 7.38 -34.07 -7.85
C VAL A 48 8.48 -33.96 -8.89
N LEU A 49 8.54 -32.83 -9.61
CA LEU A 49 9.45 -32.61 -10.73
C LEU A 49 10.76 -31.89 -10.31
N ALA A 50 10.83 -31.33 -9.11
CA ALA A 50 11.99 -30.59 -8.61
C ALA A 50 13.30 -31.41 -8.62
N PRO A 51 13.32 -32.71 -8.22
CA PRO A 51 14.54 -33.52 -8.35
C PRO A 51 15.01 -33.67 -9.79
N PHE A 52 14.08 -33.61 -10.74
CA PHE A 52 14.33 -33.74 -12.16
C PHE A 52 14.77 -32.42 -12.80
N LEU A 53 14.22 -31.28 -12.37
CA LEU A 53 14.57 -29.94 -12.86
C LEU A 53 15.91 -29.41 -12.30
N GLY A 54 16.39 -29.99 -11.21
CA GLY A 54 17.56 -29.50 -10.49
C GLY A 54 17.28 -28.28 -9.62
N LYS A 55 18.24 -27.96 -8.74
CA LYS A 55 18.08 -26.94 -7.69
C LYS A 55 17.91 -25.52 -8.24
N ASP A 56 18.67 -25.15 -9.27
CA ASP A 56 18.65 -23.80 -9.84
C ASP A 56 17.28 -23.45 -10.43
N LEU A 57 16.82 -24.26 -11.39
CA LEU A 57 15.54 -24.05 -12.06
C LEU A 57 14.36 -24.11 -11.10
N THR A 58 14.40 -25.04 -10.14
CA THR A 58 13.38 -25.12 -9.08
C THR A 58 13.34 -23.85 -8.23
N SER A 59 14.50 -23.32 -7.83
CA SER A 59 14.60 -22.11 -7.01
C SER A 59 14.06 -20.88 -7.76
N ARG A 60 14.48 -20.70 -9.02
CA ARG A 60 14.00 -19.63 -9.89
C ARG A 60 12.50 -19.70 -10.12
N PHE A 61 11.97 -20.90 -10.36
CA PHE A 61 10.53 -21.09 -10.53
C PHE A 61 9.75 -20.78 -9.26
N ARG A 62 10.25 -21.15 -8.07
CA ARG A 62 9.63 -20.75 -6.79
C ARG A 62 9.60 -19.25 -6.60
N ALA A 63 10.70 -18.55 -6.92
CA ALA A 63 10.73 -17.09 -6.87
C ALA A 63 9.70 -16.45 -7.82
N LYS A 64 9.62 -16.95 -9.06
CA LYS A 64 8.61 -16.52 -10.04
C LYS A 64 7.18 -16.85 -9.63
N ALA A 65 6.96 -17.98 -8.96
CA ALA A 65 5.65 -18.32 -8.43
C ALA A 65 5.19 -17.33 -7.34
N VAL A 66 6.09 -16.85 -6.49
CA VAL A 66 5.79 -15.80 -5.51
C VAL A 66 5.47 -14.49 -6.22
N GLU A 67 6.27 -14.10 -7.22
CA GLU A 67 6.01 -12.93 -8.05
C GLU A 67 4.61 -13.00 -8.67
N PHE A 68 4.29 -14.08 -9.39
CA PHE A 68 3.02 -14.20 -10.11
C PHE A 68 1.80 -14.38 -9.21
N SER A 69 1.95 -14.96 -8.02
CA SER A 69 0.86 -15.04 -7.04
C SER A 69 0.64 -13.75 -6.25
N THR A 70 1.56 -12.78 -6.34
CA THR A 70 1.41 -11.48 -5.69
C THR A 70 0.46 -10.60 -6.51
N LEU A 71 -0.64 -10.14 -5.91
CA LEU A 71 -1.66 -9.32 -6.57
C LEU A 71 -1.15 -7.91 -6.92
N ASN A 72 -0.66 -7.18 -5.93
CA ASN A 72 -0.12 -5.82 -6.09
C ASN A 72 1.40 -5.84 -6.15
N ARG A 73 1.94 -6.43 -7.23
CA ARG A 73 3.39 -6.56 -7.44
C ARG A 73 4.06 -5.19 -7.40
N THR A 74 5.26 -5.18 -6.84
CA THR A 74 6.12 -4.00 -6.86
C THR A 74 7.44 -4.42 -7.46
N TYR A 75 7.88 -3.68 -8.46
CA TYR A 75 9.16 -3.86 -9.12
C TYR A 75 10.04 -2.66 -8.80
N CYS A 76 11.35 -2.81 -8.94
CA CYS A 76 12.24 -1.66 -8.90
C CYS A 76 11.81 -0.64 -9.97
N HIS A 77 11.71 0.64 -9.59
CA HIS A 77 11.36 1.72 -10.51
C HIS A 77 12.43 1.97 -11.58
N ASP A 78 13.67 1.54 -11.31
CA ASP A 78 14.78 1.59 -12.25
C ASP A 78 14.54 0.57 -13.36
N VAL A 79 14.43 1.06 -14.60
CA VAL A 79 14.01 0.25 -15.76
C VAL A 79 15.08 -0.78 -16.14
N ASP A 80 16.35 -0.47 -15.91
CA ASP A 80 17.46 -1.40 -16.19
C ASP A 80 17.54 -2.51 -15.15
N CYS A 81 17.11 -2.24 -13.91
CA CYS A 81 17.01 -3.23 -12.85
C CYS A 81 15.73 -4.07 -12.92
N ALA A 82 14.56 -3.42 -12.89
CA ALA A 82 13.21 -4.02 -12.95
C ALA A 82 12.98 -5.24 -12.02
N ALA A 83 13.80 -5.41 -10.98
CA ALA A 83 13.74 -6.58 -10.11
C ALA A 83 12.43 -6.60 -9.30
N PHE A 84 11.82 -7.77 -9.17
CA PHE A 84 10.65 -7.96 -8.32
C PHE A 84 11.01 -7.76 -6.84
N ILE A 85 10.22 -6.97 -6.12
CA ILE A 85 10.40 -6.72 -4.70
C ILE A 85 9.32 -7.47 -3.93
N SER A 86 9.74 -8.41 -3.09
CA SER A 86 8.84 -9.22 -2.28
C SER A 86 8.02 -8.35 -1.31
N PRO A 87 6.70 -8.58 -1.17
CA PRO A 87 5.87 -7.86 -0.20
C PRO A 87 6.39 -7.94 1.23
N GLN A 88 7.12 -9.01 1.58
CA GLN A 88 7.67 -9.21 2.92
C GLN A 88 8.81 -8.24 3.27
N THR A 89 9.46 -7.65 2.27
CA THR A 89 10.57 -6.70 2.48
C THR A 89 10.13 -5.24 2.38
N ILE A 90 8.85 -5.00 2.11
CA ILE A 90 8.28 -3.65 2.00
C ILE A 90 8.03 -3.09 3.40
N LYS A 91 8.38 -1.82 3.62
CA LYS A 91 8.18 -1.11 4.88
C LYS A 91 7.32 0.13 4.64
N GLY A 92 6.08 0.10 5.15
CA GLY A 92 5.12 1.17 4.89
C GLY A 92 4.88 1.33 3.39
N GLU A 93 5.10 2.53 2.87
CA GLU A 93 4.90 2.85 1.46
C GLU A 93 6.16 2.69 0.59
N THR A 94 7.27 2.26 1.19
CA THR A 94 8.57 2.19 0.53
C THR A 94 9.05 0.74 0.36
N ALA A 95 9.40 0.39 -0.87
CA ALA A 95 9.96 -0.89 -1.25
C ALA A 95 11.44 -0.73 -1.62
N GLN A 96 12.34 -1.36 -0.85
CA GLN A 96 13.77 -1.37 -1.17
C GLN A 96 14.10 -2.54 -2.10
N CYS A 97 14.76 -2.24 -3.22
CA CYS A 97 15.18 -3.24 -4.19
C CYS A 97 16.25 -4.17 -3.60
N PRO A 98 16.11 -5.51 -3.70
CA PRO A 98 17.12 -6.44 -3.22
C PRO A 98 18.44 -6.35 -4.01
N ASP A 99 18.38 -5.96 -5.29
CA ASP A 99 19.52 -6.02 -6.21
C ASP A 99 20.31 -4.71 -6.21
N CYS A 100 19.66 -3.59 -6.57
CA CYS A 100 20.32 -2.28 -6.70
C CYS A 100 20.17 -1.36 -5.47
N LYS A 101 19.43 -1.79 -4.43
CA LYS A 101 19.15 -1.05 -3.18
C LYS A 101 18.37 0.26 -3.33
N GLN A 102 17.98 0.63 -4.55
CA GLN A 102 17.11 1.79 -4.78
C GLN A 102 15.72 1.57 -4.18
N GLU A 103 15.07 2.68 -3.80
CA GLU A 103 13.77 2.66 -3.15
C GLU A 103 12.66 3.05 -4.12
N THR A 104 11.54 2.32 -4.06
CA THR A 104 10.39 2.49 -4.93
C THR A 104 9.14 2.76 -4.08
N CYS A 105 8.35 3.75 -4.45
CA CYS A 105 7.05 3.98 -3.83
C CYS A 105 6.07 2.87 -4.24
N THR A 106 5.45 2.24 -3.27
CA THR A 106 4.53 1.11 -3.49
C THR A 106 3.18 1.54 -4.07
N THR A 107 2.82 2.81 -3.95
CA THR A 107 1.56 3.38 -4.45
C THR A 107 1.68 3.76 -5.92
N CYS A 108 2.63 4.64 -6.27
CA CYS A 108 2.83 5.10 -7.65
C CYS A 108 3.76 4.23 -8.50
N LYS A 109 4.51 3.31 -7.87
CA LYS A 109 5.56 2.48 -8.50
C LYS A 109 6.75 3.27 -9.08
N ALA A 110 6.83 4.58 -8.81
CA ALA A 110 7.98 5.41 -9.16
C ALA A 110 9.05 5.42 -8.05
N ALA A 111 10.12 6.20 -8.23
CA ALA A 111 11.12 6.43 -7.20
C ALA A 111 10.46 6.86 -5.87
N SER A 112 10.98 6.34 -4.75
CA SER A 112 10.53 6.73 -3.42
C SER A 112 10.68 8.24 -3.22
N HIS A 113 9.72 8.85 -2.53
CA HIS A 113 9.65 10.30 -2.33
C HIS A 113 9.26 10.63 -0.89
N LEU A 114 9.76 11.77 -0.39
CA LEU A 114 9.48 12.24 0.98
C LEU A 114 8.12 12.92 1.12
N SER A 115 7.61 13.51 0.03
CA SER A 115 6.29 14.12 0.01
C SER A 115 5.18 13.07 -0.06
N ASP A 116 3.94 13.50 0.13
CA ASP A 116 2.78 12.65 -0.12
C ASP A 116 2.76 12.13 -1.57
N CYS A 117 2.30 10.89 -1.73
CA CYS A 117 2.12 10.34 -3.05
C CYS A 117 0.91 11.00 -3.74
N PRO A 118 1.07 11.62 -4.92
CA PRO A 118 -0.06 12.21 -5.64
C PRO A 118 -1.05 11.14 -6.15
N GLN A 119 -0.59 9.90 -6.29
CA GLN A 119 -1.43 8.76 -6.71
C GLN A 119 -2.02 7.98 -5.54
N ASP A 120 -1.79 8.40 -4.29
CA ASP A 120 -2.50 7.85 -3.13
C ASP A 120 -3.92 8.41 -3.08
N THR A 121 -4.84 7.70 -3.74
CA THR A 121 -6.26 8.04 -3.78
C THR A 121 -6.91 8.09 -2.40
N ALA A 122 -6.47 7.26 -1.44
CA ALA A 122 -7.03 7.25 -0.09
C ALA A 122 -6.63 8.53 0.66
N LEU A 123 -5.36 8.93 0.57
CA LEU A 123 -4.91 10.21 1.11
C LEU A 123 -5.62 11.39 0.42
N GLN A 124 -5.77 11.36 -0.91
CA GLN A 124 -6.48 12.43 -1.62
C GLN A 124 -7.94 12.56 -1.16
N GLN A 125 -8.62 11.45 -0.86
CA GLN A 125 -9.98 11.46 -0.30
C GLN A 125 -10.02 12.10 1.09
N VAL A 126 -9.08 11.73 1.97
CA VAL A 126 -8.96 12.35 3.31
C VAL A 126 -8.70 13.85 3.20
N LEU A 127 -7.82 14.27 2.28
CA LEU A 127 -7.54 15.68 2.03
C LEU A 127 -8.76 16.42 1.47
N SER A 128 -9.61 15.77 0.67
CA SER A 128 -10.86 16.35 0.21
C SER A 128 -11.82 16.61 1.36
N VAL A 129 -12.06 15.61 2.20
CA VAL A 129 -12.92 15.76 3.39
C VAL A 129 -12.36 16.84 4.32
N ALA A 130 -11.05 16.88 4.50
CA ALA A 130 -10.39 17.92 5.29
C ALA A 130 -10.70 19.32 4.76
N ARG A 131 -10.59 19.54 3.44
CA ARG A 131 -10.94 20.83 2.83
C ARG A 131 -12.42 21.18 3.04
N ASP A 132 -13.31 20.22 2.80
CA ASP A 132 -14.76 20.44 2.93
C ASP A 132 -15.17 20.78 4.38
N GLN A 133 -14.44 20.25 5.36
CA GLN A 133 -14.65 20.48 6.79
C GLN A 133 -13.79 21.63 7.35
N GLY A 134 -12.99 22.30 6.52
CA GLY A 134 -12.07 23.35 6.97
C GLY A 134 -10.97 22.86 7.92
N TRP A 135 -10.62 21.58 7.88
CA TRP A 135 -9.54 21.00 8.68
C TRP A 135 -8.17 21.39 8.13
N GLN A 136 -7.24 21.64 9.05
CA GLN A 136 -5.88 22.03 8.70
C GLN A 136 -4.91 20.88 8.80
N ARG A 137 -3.90 20.85 7.93
CA ARG A 137 -2.85 19.84 7.99
C ARG A 137 -1.56 20.44 8.52
N CYS A 138 -1.04 19.87 9.60
CA CYS A 138 0.28 20.24 10.09
C CYS A 138 1.35 19.81 9.09
N THR A 139 2.46 20.53 9.04
CA THR A 139 3.68 20.17 8.28
C THR A 139 4.24 18.78 8.58
N CYS A 140 3.95 18.19 9.74
CA CYS A 140 4.28 16.80 10.05
C CYS A 140 3.31 15.75 9.47
N GLY A 141 2.32 16.18 8.69
CA GLY A 141 1.35 15.33 7.99
C GLY A 141 0.04 15.10 8.74
N ARG A 142 -0.05 15.38 10.05
CA ARG A 142 -1.26 15.15 10.85
C ARG A 142 -2.38 16.13 10.53
N MET A 143 -3.62 15.63 10.50
CA MET A 143 -4.82 16.47 10.44
C MET A 143 -5.12 17.08 11.81
N VAL A 144 -5.45 18.37 11.80
CA VAL A 144 -5.74 19.18 12.97
C VAL A 144 -7.13 19.79 12.77
N ILE A 145 -8.03 19.44 13.68
CA ILE A 145 -9.40 19.95 13.71
C ILE A 145 -9.44 21.11 14.70
N HIS A 146 -10.11 22.20 14.33
CA HIS A 146 -10.32 23.33 15.22
C HIS A 146 -11.26 22.91 16.35
N GLY A 147 -10.82 23.08 17.61
CA GLY A 147 -11.64 22.78 18.78
C GLY A 147 -12.67 23.86 19.12
N GLY A 148 -12.67 24.99 18.40
CA GLY A 148 -13.35 26.23 18.78
C GLY A 148 -12.43 27.16 19.60
N GLY A 149 -12.66 28.47 19.54
CA GLY A 149 -11.88 29.47 20.28
C GLY A 149 -10.74 30.10 19.48
N CYS A 150 -9.52 30.07 20.02
CA CYS A 150 -8.37 30.77 19.47
C CYS A 150 -7.76 30.05 18.26
N ASP A 151 -7.34 30.80 17.23
CA ASP A 151 -6.70 30.26 16.02
C ASP A 151 -5.24 29.82 16.22
N HIS A 152 -4.70 29.92 17.45
CA HIS A 152 -3.38 29.38 17.80
C HIS A 152 -3.44 27.87 18.02
N MET A 153 -2.96 27.09 17.06
CA MET A 153 -2.86 25.65 17.21
C MET A 153 -1.46 25.22 17.60
N THR A 154 -1.39 24.17 18.43
CA THR A 154 -0.17 23.43 18.72
C THR A 154 -0.39 21.97 18.35
N CYS A 155 0.35 21.48 17.35
CA CYS A 155 0.30 20.08 16.96
C CYS A 155 1.01 19.20 18.02
N VAL A 156 0.67 17.91 18.06
CA VAL A 156 1.37 16.91 18.90
C VAL A 156 2.87 16.81 18.58
N CYS A 157 3.29 17.18 17.37
CA CYS A 157 4.72 17.26 17.03
C CYS A 157 5.43 18.50 17.61
N GLY A 158 4.71 19.39 18.30
CA GLY A 158 5.21 20.64 18.86
C GLY A 158 5.15 21.85 17.92
N HIS A 159 4.83 21.66 16.64
CA HIS A 159 4.69 22.78 15.70
C HIS A 159 3.49 23.65 16.06
N GLN A 160 3.72 24.96 16.14
CA GLN A 160 2.70 25.96 16.44
C GLN A 160 2.39 26.81 15.21
N PHE A 161 1.11 26.93 14.87
CA PHE A 161 0.67 27.58 13.64
C PHE A 161 -0.68 28.26 13.81
N CYS A 162 -0.99 29.20 12.92
CA CYS A 162 -2.31 29.83 12.82
C CYS A 162 -3.27 28.92 12.03
N TYR A 163 -4.43 28.62 12.59
CA TYR A 163 -5.44 27.78 11.92
C TYR A 163 -6.03 28.40 10.66
N ASN A 164 -6.06 29.73 10.57
CA ASN A 164 -6.66 30.42 9.43
C ASN A 164 -5.77 30.48 8.20
N CYS A 165 -4.45 30.48 8.37
CA CYS A 165 -3.52 30.70 7.26
C CYS A 165 -2.33 29.73 7.22
N GLU A 166 -2.28 28.76 8.14
CA GLU A 166 -1.28 27.68 8.20
C GLU A 166 0.17 28.14 8.47
N ARG A 167 0.41 29.45 8.57
CA ARG A 167 1.74 30.00 8.85
C ARG A 167 2.13 29.75 10.30
N ALA A 168 3.45 29.69 10.53
CA ALA A 168 4.02 29.59 11.88
C ALA A 168 3.42 30.67 12.80
N TRP A 169 3.12 30.30 14.04
CA TRP A 169 2.43 31.20 14.96
C TRP A 169 3.15 32.55 15.12
N LYS A 170 2.40 33.65 15.16
CA LYS A 170 2.88 35.05 15.17
C LYS A 170 3.65 35.53 13.93
N THR A 171 3.62 34.78 12.82
CA THR A 171 4.17 35.24 11.52
C THR A 171 3.11 35.77 10.55
N CYS A 172 1.85 35.82 11.00
CA CYS A 172 0.70 36.32 10.25
C CYS A 172 -0.01 37.44 11.02
N THR A 173 -0.80 38.23 10.30
CA THR A 173 -1.66 39.30 10.86
C THR A 173 -3.13 38.87 10.99
N CYS A 174 -3.41 37.57 10.95
CA CYS A 174 -4.76 37.05 11.15
C CYS A 174 -5.27 37.43 12.54
N GLU A 175 -6.55 37.80 12.63
CA GLU A 175 -7.23 37.93 13.90
C GLU A 175 -7.23 36.57 14.60
N SER A 176 -6.97 36.57 15.91
CA SER A 176 -6.76 35.34 16.67
C SER A 176 -8.05 34.65 17.11
N PHE A 177 -9.22 35.24 16.81
CA PHE A 177 -10.50 34.83 17.38
C PHE A 177 -11.66 35.10 16.42
N ASP A 178 -12.39 34.05 16.04
CA ASP A 178 -13.68 34.13 15.37
C ASP A 178 -14.78 33.56 16.29
N GLU A 179 -15.62 34.44 16.83
CA GLU A 179 -16.71 34.08 17.75
C GLU A 179 -17.70 33.09 17.13
N ARG A 180 -17.91 33.14 15.81
CA ARG A 180 -18.85 32.23 15.11
C ARG A 180 -18.47 30.76 15.30
N ARG A 181 -17.17 30.46 15.35
CA ARG A 181 -16.66 29.10 15.53
C ARG A 181 -16.97 28.51 16.91
N LEU A 182 -17.16 29.36 17.93
CA LEU A 182 -17.62 28.90 19.25
C LEU A 182 -19.06 28.39 19.17
N TYR A 183 -19.93 29.11 18.47
CA TYR A 183 -21.33 28.74 18.28
C TYR A 183 -21.47 27.48 17.41
N GLU A 184 -20.71 27.37 16.33
CA GLU A 184 -20.67 26.17 15.47
C GLU A 184 -20.28 24.94 16.29
N ARG A 185 -19.22 25.05 17.10
CA ARG A 185 -18.79 23.94 17.96
C ARG A 185 -19.84 23.57 19.01
N ALA A 186 -20.50 24.55 19.61
CA ALA A 186 -21.58 24.31 20.56
C ALA A 186 -22.76 23.55 19.90
N ALA A 187 -23.10 23.89 18.65
CA ALA A 187 -24.12 23.19 17.88
C ALA A 187 -23.72 21.74 17.58
N GLU A 188 -22.49 21.49 17.12
CA GLU A 188 -21.97 20.13 16.88
C GLU A 188 -22.03 19.26 18.15
N VAL A 189 -21.59 19.82 19.29
CA VAL A 189 -21.62 19.11 20.58
C VAL A 189 -23.05 18.79 20.97
N ALA A 190 -23.97 19.75 20.81
CA ALA A 190 -25.37 19.53 21.10
C ALA A 190 -25.91 18.38 20.24
N ASP A 191 -25.64 18.37 18.93
CA ASP A 191 -26.21 17.38 17.99
C ASP A 191 -25.68 15.95 18.21
N ARG A 192 -24.51 15.82 18.83
CA ARG A 192 -23.98 14.51 19.26
C ARG A 192 -24.65 13.96 20.52
N ILE A 193 -25.42 14.76 21.26
CA ILE A 193 -26.15 14.29 22.44
C ILE A 193 -27.36 13.48 21.97
N PRO A 194 -27.48 12.20 22.36
CA PRO A 194 -28.63 11.38 22.01
C PRO A 194 -29.94 12.07 22.40
N ILE A 195 -30.97 11.97 21.56
CA ILE A 195 -32.28 12.62 21.79
C ILE A 195 -32.83 12.30 23.20
N ALA A 196 -32.66 11.06 23.67
CA ALA A 196 -33.06 10.64 25.02
C ALA A 196 -32.34 11.43 26.14
N ARG A 197 -31.06 11.78 25.98
CA ARG A 197 -30.30 12.62 26.92
C ARG A 197 -30.67 14.10 26.82
N ARG A 198 -30.95 14.61 25.61
CA ARG A 198 -31.48 15.97 25.40
C ARG A 198 -32.84 16.15 26.08
N GLN A 199 -33.75 15.18 25.92
CA GLN A 199 -35.08 15.20 26.54
C GLN A 199 -35.02 15.07 28.07
N ALA A 200 -34.14 14.22 28.61
CA ALA A 200 -33.95 14.10 30.06
C ALA A 200 -33.37 15.39 30.69
N ALA A 201 -32.48 16.11 30.01
CA ALA A 201 -31.93 17.37 30.48
C ALA A 201 -32.97 18.52 30.49
N LEU A 202 -33.91 18.51 29.54
CA LEU A 202 -35.01 19.48 29.47
C LEU A 202 -36.13 19.18 30.48
N ALA A 203 -36.25 17.93 30.94
CA ALA A 203 -37.24 17.50 31.93
C ALA A 203 -36.75 17.55 33.38
N ALA A 204 -35.48 17.92 33.63
CA ALA A 204 -34.94 18.06 34.98
C ALA A 204 -35.56 19.30 35.66
N PRO A 205 -36.12 19.19 36.88
CA PRO A 205 -36.61 20.34 37.62
C PRO A 205 -35.46 21.29 37.98
N ARG A 206 -35.72 22.59 37.87
CA ARG A 206 -34.78 23.67 38.24
C ARG A 206 -34.46 23.68 39.73
#